data_AF-A0A6A4I2Q6-F1
#
_entry.id   AF-A0A6A4I2Q6-F1
#
_cell.length_a   1.000
_cell.length_b   1.000
_cell.length_c   1.000
_cell.angle_alpha   90.00
_cell.angle_beta   90.00
_cell.angle_gamma   90.00
#
_symmetry.space_group_name_H-M   'P 1'
#
loop_
_entity.id
_entity.type
_entity.pdbx_description
1 polymer ?
#
loop_
_entity_poly.entity_id
_entity_poly.type
_entity_poly.pdbx_seq_one_letter_code
_entity_poly.pdbx_strand_id
1 'polypeptide(L)'
;MTAFSHTPTENEVNTVRYMLCDFLPLELVDIIIEDAEYWPCLYSKQDLKIKVEASKAPGPAFKSAWCYLISSPIPGIVSQESSEPESIARKVVFEIQSHDQGWGIHPGPWSWFEAIIIREQPIVVPPAWLNAALHKPVDLREGIGFDQLFTGPQPNTTRWHICSNRVAVRTKQDHCIVWTQHAEIGGNKDAKSPKGREGFGHELLKALQPGDRIAILALAEQWRWENHVYSGSVKIYYSA
;
A
#
# COMPACT_ATOMS: atom_id res chain seq x y z
N MET A 1 8.64 -19.34 22.74
CA MET A 1 8.88 -20.03 21.46
C MET A 1 8.77 -18.99 20.36
N THR A 2 9.88 -18.46 19.89
CA THR A 2 9.92 -17.55 18.73
C THR A 2 9.82 -18.42 17.49
N ALA A 3 8.62 -18.55 16.93
CA ALA A 3 8.46 -19.15 15.61
C ALA A 3 9.29 -18.29 14.63
N PHE A 4 10.30 -18.88 14.01
CA PHE A 4 10.93 -18.29 12.84
C PHE A 4 9.86 -18.30 11.76
N SER A 5 9.21 -17.16 11.52
CA SER A 5 8.34 -16.97 10.36
C SER A 5 9.25 -16.86 9.14
N HIS A 6 9.71 -18.01 8.63
CA HIS A 6 10.39 -18.08 7.34
C HIS A 6 9.39 -17.66 6.27
N THR A 7 9.81 -16.72 5.44
CA THR A 7 9.05 -16.26 4.29
C THR A 7 9.67 -16.92 3.07
N PRO A 8 8.94 -17.81 2.37
CA PRO A 8 9.55 -18.60 1.31
C PRO A 8 9.92 -17.73 0.10
N THR A 9 10.91 -18.17 -0.66
CA THR A 9 11.25 -17.61 -1.97
C THR A 9 10.43 -18.30 -3.07
N GLU A 10 10.34 -17.70 -4.27
CA GLU A 10 9.69 -18.35 -5.43
C GLU A 10 10.24 -19.75 -5.71
N ASN A 11 11.56 -19.91 -5.65
CA ASN A 11 12.21 -21.21 -5.87
C ASN A 11 11.84 -22.23 -4.78
N GLU A 12 11.70 -21.80 -3.53
CA GLU A 12 11.27 -22.68 -2.43
C GLU A 12 9.81 -23.09 -2.58
N VAL A 13 8.91 -22.16 -2.96
CA VAL A 13 7.50 -22.47 -3.24
C VAL A 13 7.39 -23.45 -4.39
N ASN A 14 8.10 -23.21 -5.50
CA ASN A 14 8.12 -24.13 -6.63
C ASN A 14 8.69 -25.50 -6.25
N THR A 15 9.78 -25.54 -5.46
CA THR A 15 10.36 -26.80 -4.99
C THR A 15 9.37 -27.61 -4.17
N VAL A 16 8.67 -26.97 -3.22
CA VAL A 16 7.63 -27.63 -2.41
C VAL A 16 6.48 -28.12 -3.29
N ARG A 17 6.03 -27.29 -4.23
CA ARG A 17 4.98 -27.65 -5.20
C ARG A 17 5.39 -28.91 -5.99
N TYR A 18 6.60 -28.94 -6.55
CA TYR A 18 7.10 -30.11 -7.29
C TYR A 18 7.17 -31.36 -6.41
N MET A 19 7.67 -31.25 -5.18
CA MET A 19 7.75 -32.38 -4.25
C MET A 19 6.37 -32.93 -3.87
N LEU A 20 5.37 -32.07 -3.70
CA LEU A 20 4.00 -32.51 -3.38
C LEU A 20 3.33 -33.19 -4.58
N CYS A 21 3.64 -32.76 -5.80
CA CYS A 21 3.13 -33.38 -7.03
C CYS A 21 3.58 -34.85 -7.21
N ASP A 22 4.64 -35.29 -6.53
CA ASP A 22 5.04 -36.71 -6.52
C ASP A 22 4.02 -37.60 -5.78
N PHE A 23 3.17 -37.00 -4.93
CA PHE A 23 2.23 -37.72 -4.08
C PHE A 23 0.76 -37.36 -4.34
N LEU A 24 0.49 -36.18 -4.89
CA LEU A 24 -0.84 -35.62 -5.04
C LEU A 24 -1.06 -35.02 -6.44
N PRO A 25 -2.28 -35.06 -6.99
CA PRO A 25 -2.65 -34.28 -8.16
C PRO A 25 -2.40 -32.78 -7.95
N LEU A 26 -2.07 -32.07 -9.03
CA LEU A 26 -1.70 -30.65 -9.01
C LEU A 26 -2.75 -29.78 -8.30
N GLU A 27 -4.03 -30.08 -8.49
CA GLU A 27 -5.14 -29.33 -7.91
C GLU A 27 -5.15 -29.41 -6.38
N LEU A 28 -4.79 -30.56 -5.80
CA LEU A 28 -4.70 -30.71 -4.35
C LEU A 28 -3.45 -30.02 -3.81
N VAL A 29 -2.34 -30.04 -4.57
CA VAL A 29 -1.13 -29.30 -4.21
C VAL A 29 -1.41 -27.80 -4.18
N ASP A 30 -2.12 -27.28 -5.18
CA ASP A 30 -2.54 -25.88 -5.23
C ASP A 30 -3.39 -25.48 -4.01
N ILE A 31 -4.37 -26.32 -3.65
CA ILE A 31 -5.19 -26.11 -2.44
C ILE A 31 -4.30 -26.09 -1.19
N ILE A 32 -3.35 -27.01 -1.06
CA ILE A 32 -2.45 -27.07 0.10
C ILE A 32 -1.58 -25.82 0.20
N ILE A 33 -0.98 -25.37 -0.90
CA ILE A 33 -0.13 -24.17 -0.93
C ILE A 33 -0.94 -22.92 -0.58
N GLU A 34 -2.15 -22.80 -1.13
CA GLU A 34 -3.05 -21.67 -0.88
C GLU A 34 -3.55 -21.65 0.57
N ASP A 35 -4.02 -22.80 1.09
CA ASP A 35 -4.52 -22.91 2.47
C ASP A 35 -3.41 -22.72 3.52
N ALA A 36 -2.17 -23.10 3.18
CA ALA A 36 -1.01 -22.88 4.04
C ALA A 36 -0.49 -21.43 4.01
N GLU A 37 -1.04 -20.57 3.12
CA GLU A 37 -0.52 -19.25 2.80
C GLU A 37 1.00 -19.28 2.47
N TYR A 38 1.46 -20.37 1.84
CA TYR A 38 2.88 -20.61 1.56
C TYR A 38 3.29 -19.91 0.26
N TRP A 39 3.36 -18.59 0.34
CA TRP A 39 3.60 -17.70 -0.80
C TRP A 39 4.90 -16.92 -0.67
N PRO A 40 5.58 -16.60 -1.79
CA PRO A 40 6.66 -15.63 -1.77
C PRO A 40 6.16 -14.26 -1.30
N CYS A 41 7.08 -13.46 -0.77
CA CYS A 41 6.76 -12.11 -0.29
C CYS A 41 7.81 -11.10 -0.73
N LEU A 42 7.33 -10.00 -1.28
CA LEU A 42 8.13 -8.79 -1.45
C LEU A 42 8.08 -7.98 -0.17
N TYR A 43 9.22 -7.50 0.29
CA TYR A 43 9.31 -6.63 1.46
C TYR A 43 9.98 -5.32 1.07
N SER A 44 9.34 -4.21 1.42
CA SER A 44 9.91 -2.87 1.26
C SER A 44 9.69 -2.07 2.53
N LYS A 45 10.70 -1.31 2.95
CA LYS A 45 10.72 -0.59 4.23
C LYS A 45 11.36 0.78 4.07
N GLN A 46 10.84 1.75 4.80
CA GLN A 46 11.42 3.06 5.02
C GLN A 46 11.43 3.38 6.52
N ASP A 47 12.55 3.88 7.03
CA ASP A 47 12.74 4.25 8.45
C ASP A 47 13.07 5.75 8.62
N LEU A 48 12.94 6.54 7.55
CA LEU A 48 13.18 7.97 7.62
C LEU A 48 12.03 8.66 8.37
N LYS A 49 12.39 9.39 9.42
CA LYS A 49 11.43 10.24 10.14
C LYS A 49 11.06 11.45 9.29
N ILE A 50 9.77 11.64 9.03
CA ILE A 50 9.24 12.83 8.36
C ILE A 50 8.13 13.47 9.18
N LYS A 51 7.88 14.74 8.89
CA LYS A 51 6.75 15.49 9.43
C LYS A 51 5.95 16.08 8.28
N VAL A 52 4.75 15.55 8.07
CA VAL A 52 3.82 16.05 7.05
C VAL A 52 3.01 17.18 7.67
N GLU A 53 3.33 18.42 7.29
CA GLU A 53 2.62 19.61 7.77
C GLU A 53 1.58 20.04 6.75
N ALA A 54 0.32 20.07 7.18
CA ALA A 54 -0.76 20.74 6.45
C ALA A 54 -0.44 22.23 6.21
N SER A 55 -0.97 22.79 5.12
CA SER A 55 -0.66 24.17 4.72
C SER A 55 -1.05 25.18 5.81
N LYS A 56 -0.18 26.18 6.00
CA LYS A 56 -0.41 27.33 6.90
C LYS A 56 -1.03 28.53 6.17
N ALA A 57 -1.04 28.52 4.84
CA ALA A 57 -1.53 29.63 4.02
C ALA A 57 -3.06 29.53 3.84
N PRO A 58 -3.80 30.66 3.93
CA PRO A 58 -5.21 30.69 3.62
C PRO A 58 -5.43 30.37 2.13
N GLY A 59 -6.17 29.31 1.83
CA GLY A 59 -6.44 28.85 0.47
C GLY A 59 -7.09 27.47 0.45
N PRO A 60 -7.55 26.97 -0.70
CA PRO A 60 -8.32 25.73 -0.81
C PRO A 60 -7.52 24.44 -0.51
N ALA A 61 -6.21 24.51 -0.31
CA ALA A 61 -5.36 23.33 -0.11
C ALA A 61 -4.80 23.25 1.32
N PHE A 62 -5.64 22.85 2.28
CA PHE A 62 -5.19 22.48 3.63
C PHE A 62 -4.49 21.12 3.68
N LYS A 63 -4.52 20.36 2.58
CA LYS A 63 -4.01 18.99 2.50
C LYS A 63 -2.54 18.98 2.06
N SER A 64 -1.69 18.31 2.82
CA SER A 64 -0.33 17.94 2.45
C SER A 64 -0.23 16.43 2.36
N ALA A 65 0.57 15.97 1.40
CA ALA A 65 0.80 14.56 1.19
C ALA A 65 2.25 14.32 0.80
N TRP A 66 2.82 13.25 1.35
CA TRP A 66 4.14 12.77 1.01
C TRP A 66 4.02 11.37 0.44
N CYS A 67 4.70 11.08 -0.67
CA CYS A 67 4.98 9.70 -1.05
C CYS A 67 6.07 9.20 -0.13
N TYR A 68 5.73 8.33 0.83
CA TYR A 68 6.63 7.94 1.90
C TYR A 68 7.49 6.72 1.53
N LEU A 69 6.87 5.73 0.90
CA LEU A 69 7.49 4.47 0.50
C LEU A 69 6.88 4.00 -0.81
N ILE A 70 7.69 3.44 -1.70
CA ILE A 70 7.26 2.72 -2.90
C ILE A 70 7.86 1.30 -2.82
N SER A 71 7.04 0.29 -3.12
CA SER A 71 7.51 -1.11 -3.14
C SER A 71 8.39 -1.42 -4.35
N SER A 72 9.12 -2.53 -4.25
CA SER A 72 9.59 -3.27 -5.44
C SER A 72 8.41 -3.64 -6.35
N PRO A 73 8.63 -3.78 -7.67
CA PRO A 73 7.58 -4.20 -8.58
C PRO A 73 7.23 -5.66 -8.32
N ILE A 74 5.95 -6.01 -8.49
CA ILE A 74 5.50 -7.40 -8.37
C ILE A 74 6.14 -8.23 -9.51
N PRO A 75 6.82 -9.36 -9.21
CA PRO A 75 7.37 -10.23 -10.25
C PRO A 75 6.31 -10.80 -11.20
N GLY A 76 6.77 -11.39 -12.29
CA GLY A 76 5.92 -12.03 -13.30
C GLY A 76 5.81 -11.24 -14.61
N ILE A 77 5.54 -11.97 -15.68
CA ILE A 77 5.30 -11.42 -17.01
C ILE A 77 3.79 -11.47 -17.27
N VAL A 78 3.22 -10.36 -17.76
CA VAL A 78 1.89 -10.39 -18.37
C VAL A 78 2.04 -11.07 -19.74
N SER A 79 1.95 -12.39 -19.76
CA SER A 79 1.97 -13.13 -21.02
C SER A 79 0.65 -12.88 -21.75
N GLN A 80 0.71 -12.53 -23.04
CA GLN A 80 -0.51 -12.34 -23.86
C GLN A 80 -1.15 -13.69 -24.28
N GLU A 81 -0.46 -14.80 -24.00
CA GLU A 81 -0.84 -16.15 -24.46
C GLU A 81 -1.42 -17.03 -23.33
N SER A 82 -1.10 -16.74 -22.06
CA SER A 82 -1.73 -17.37 -20.90
C SER A 82 -2.89 -16.51 -20.40
N SER A 83 -4.06 -17.11 -20.23
CA SER A 83 -5.24 -16.43 -19.66
C SER A 83 -5.09 -16.05 -18.19
N GLU A 84 -4.15 -16.69 -17.47
CA GLU A 84 -3.87 -16.40 -16.07
C GLU A 84 -2.56 -15.63 -15.90
N PRO A 85 -2.53 -14.56 -15.09
CA PRO A 85 -1.31 -13.85 -14.75
C PRO A 85 -0.37 -14.77 -13.93
N GLU A 86 0.92 -14.73 -14.28
CA GLU A 86 1.97 -15.53 -13.62
C GLU A 86 2.13 -15.20 -12.13
N SER A 87 1.71 -14.01 -11.71
CA SER A 87 1.73 -13.62 -10.30
C SER A 87 0.47 -12.86 -9.90
N ILE A 88 -0.22 -13.36 -8.87
CA ILE A 88 -1.45 -12.78 -8.32
C ILE A 88 -1.21 -12.39 -6.87
N ALA A 89 -1.42 -11.12 -6.53
CA ALA A 89 -1.34 -10.66 -5.15
C ALA A 89 -2.41 -11.33 -4.27
N ARG A 90 -1.99 -11.99 -3.20
CA ARG A 90 -2.86 -12.72 -2.26
C ARG A 90 -3.14 -11.94 -0.98
N LYS A 91 -2.10 -11.25 -0.48
CA LYS A 91 -2.15 -10.52 0.79
C LYS A 91 -1.19 -9.34 0.76
N VAL A 92 -1.62 -8.21 1.30
CA VAL A 92 -0.77 -7.04 1.53
C VAL A 92 -0.80 -6.69 3.00
N VAL A 93 0.37 -6.47 3.61
CA VAL A 93 0.49 -6.05 5.01
C VAL A 93 1.22 -4.72 5.07
N PHE A 94 0.59 -3.73 5.70
CA PHE A 94 1.19 -2.44 6.01
C PHE A 94 1.54 -2.39 7.50
N GLU A 95 2.78 -2.03 7.80
CA GLU A 95 3.25 -1.78 9.16
C GLU A 95 3.75 -0.33 9.22
N ILE A 96 3.12 0.54 10.00
CA ILE A 96 3.44 1.98 10.03
C ILE A 96 3.59 2.43 11.48
N GLN A 97 4.69 3.12 11.80
CA GLN A 97 4.86 3.79 13.09
C GLN A 97 4.66 5.29 12.93
N SER A 98 3.62 5.83 13.55
CA SER A 98 3.27 7.24 13.43
C SER A 98 2.52 7.77 14.64
N HIS A 99 2.32 9.08 14.71
CA HIS A 99 1.36 9.67 15.62
C HIS A 99 0.86 11.02 15.10
N ASP A 100 -0.19 11.51 15.75
CA ASP A 100 -0.78 12.80 15.48
C ASP A 100 -0.06 13.93 16.24
N GLN A 101 -0.36 15.20 15.95
CA GLN A 101 0.30 16.34 16.59
C GLN A 101 0.11 16.44 18.13
N GLY A 102 -0.86 15.73 18.71
CA GLY A 102 -1.08 15.70 20.16
C GLY A 102 -2.10 16.70 20.73
N TRP A 103 -2.75 17.51 19.88
CA TRP A 103 -3.87 18.39 20.24
C TRP A 103 -4.78 18.57 19.01
N GLY A 104 -6.02 19.02 19.19
CA GLY A 104 -6.92 19.27 18.06
C GLY A 104 -8.14 20.10 18.46
N ILE A 105 -8.49 21.09 17.63
CA ILE A 105 -9.70 21.91 17.79
C ILE A 105 -10.82 21.39 16.85
N HIS A 106 -10.46 20.56 15.88
CA HIS A 106 -11.39 19.97 14.93
C HIS A 106 -11.73 18.53 15.31
N PRO A 107 -13.00 18.10 15.19
CA PRO A 107 -13.36 16.71 15.39
C PRO A 107 -12.80 15.86 14.24
N GLY A 108 -12.16 14.74 14.58
CA GLY A 108 -11.73 13.72 13.62
C GLY A 108 -10.22 13.66 13.38
N PRO A 109 -9.73 12.54 12.80
CA PRO A 109 -8.30 12.36 12.55
C PRO A 109 -7.93 13.01 11.23
N TRP A 110 -7.18 14.10 11.28
CA TRP A 110 -6.71 14.79 10.08
C TRP A 110 -5.28 14.45 9.71
N SER A 111 -4.78 13.33 10.22
CA SER A 111 -3.56 12.67 9.77
C SER A 111 -3.85 11.19 9.49
N TRP A 112 -3.49 10.73 8.28
CA TRP A 112 -3.82 9.38 7.81
C TRP A 112 -2.87 8.91 6.71
N PHE A 113 -3.07 7.66 6.28
CA PHE A 113 -2.28 7.00 5.25
C PHE A 113 -3.19 6.43 4.17
N GLU A 114 -2.70 6.47 2.94
CA GLU A 114 -3.37 5.90 1.77
C GLU A 114 -2.39 5.05 0.96
N ALA A 115 -2.92 4.10 0.20
CA ALA A 115 -2.20 3.32 -0.79
C ALA A 115 -2.64 3.71 -2.20
N ILE A 116 -1.70 3.70 -3.14
CA ILE A 116 -1.95 3.81 -4.58
C ILE A 116 -1.17 2.73 -5.33
N ILE A 117 -1.67 2.38 -6.52
CA ILE A 117 -0.94 1.53 -7.48
C ILE A 117 -0.14 2.44 -8.41
N ILE A 118 1.15 2.13 -8.56
CA ILE A 118 2.00 2.73 -9.58
C ILE A 118 2.21 1.68 -10.67
N ARG A 119 1.53 1.91 -11.80
CA ARG A 119 1.71 1.13 -13.03
C ARG A 119 2.53 1.91 -14.03
N GLU A 120 3.70 1.39 -14.39
CA GLU A 120 4.53 1.94 -15.45
C GLU A 120 3.81 1.75 -16.80
N GLN A 121 3.57 2.85 -17.52
CA GLN A 121 2.98 2.82 -18.86
C GLN A 121 4.01 3.28 -19.88
N PRO A 122 4.29 2.50 -20.96
CA PRO A 122 5.37 2.81 -21.90
C PRO A 122 5.26 4.17 -22.59
N ILE A 123 4.04 4.68 -22.73
CA ILE A 123 3.72 5.88 -23.52
C ILE A 123 3.63 7.13 -22.64
N VAL A 124 3.47 6.96 -21.32
CA VAL A 124 3.24 8.07 -20.40
C VAL A 124 4.54 8.40 -19.69
N VAL A 125 4.99 9.66 -19.83
CA VAL A 125 6.13 10.16 -19.05
C VAL A 125 5.79 10.05 -17.56
N PRO A 126 6.60 9.35 -16.76
CA PRO A 126 6.32 9.20 -15.33
C PRO A 126 6.32 10.57 -14.64
N PRO A 127 5.52 10.75 -13.57
CA PRO A 127 5.56 11.98 -12.78
C PRO A 127 6.98 12.26 -12.27
N ALA A 128 7.41 13.52 -12.31
CA ALA A 128 8.78 13.90 -11.95
C ALA A 128 9.17 13.48 -10.51
N TRP A 129 8.18 13.41 -9.61
CA TRP A 129 8.38 12.97 -8.23
C TRP A 129 8.70 11.47 -8.10
N LEU A 130 8.28 10.64 -9.07
CA LEU A 130 8.33 9.17 -8.96
C LEU A 130 9.77 8.67 -8.78
N ASN A 131 10.70 9.12 -9.62
CA ASN A 131 12.10 8.71 -9.55
C ASN A 131 12.75 9.09 -8.22
N ALA A 132 12.41 10.24 -7.66
CA ALA A 132 12.89 10.64 -6.35
C ALA A 132 12.26 9.81 -5.22
N ALA A 133 10.96 9.50 -5.35
CA ALA A 133 10.18 8.76 -4.35
C ALA A 133 10.57 7.27 -4.25
N LEU A 134 11.18 6.70 -5.29
CA LEU A 134 11.77 5.36 -5.24
C LEU A 134 12.91 5.23 -4.21
N HIS A 135 13.56 6.33 -3.85
CA HIS A 135 14.75 6.32 -2.99
C HIS A 135 14.54 6.97 -1.62
N LYS A 136 13.62 7.93 -1.51
CA LYS A 136 13.36 8.66 -0.28
C LYS A 136 11.92 9.21 -0.24
N PRO A 137 11.39 9.55 0.94
CA PRO A 137 10.14 10.28 1.02
C PRO A 137 10.18 11.60 0.24
N VAL A 138 9.15 11.85 -0.56
CA VAL A 138 9.01 13.06 -1.39
C VAL A 138 7.72 13.78 -1.06
N ASP A 139 7.83 15.10 -0.88
CA ASP A 139 6.70 15.99 -0.75
C ASP A 139 5.98 16.17 -2.08
N LEU A 140 4.70 15.79 -2.14
CA LEU A 140 3.90 15.87 -3.36
C LEU A 140 3.25 17.24 -3.56
N ARG A 141 3.57 18.24 -2.71
CA ARG A 141 3.11 19.63 -2.87
C ARG A 141 3.84 20.39 -3.97
N GLU A 142 5.03 19.96 -4.38
CA GLU A 142 5.79 20.63 -5.44
C GLU A 142 5.13 20.36 -6.81
N GLY A 143 4.15 21.20 -7.18
CA GLY A 143 3.49 21.15 -8.49
C GLY A 143 1.97 21.36 -8.44
N ILE A 144 1.25 20.53 -9.20
CA ILE A 144 -0.22 20.51 -9.26
C ILE A 144 -0.77 19.98 -7.92
N GLY A 145 -1.87 20.56 -7.40
CA GLY A 145 -2.42 20.17 -6.08
C GLY A 145 -2.70 18.67 -5.95
N PHE A 146 -2.40 18.09 -4.79
CA PHE A 146 -2.41 16.64 -4.55
C PHE A 146 -3.63 15.90 -5.10
N ASP A 147 -4.84 16.41 -4.91
CA ASP A 147 -6.06 15.73 -5.39
C ASP A 147 -6.15 15.68 -6.93
N GLN A 148 -5.53 16.64 -7.63
CA GLN A 148 -5.46 16.66 -9.10
C GLN A 148 -4.44 15.66 -9.65
N LEU A 149 -3.47 15.21 -8.85
CA LEU A 149 -2.56 14.11 -9.24
C LEU A 149 -3.32 12.79 -9.42
N PHE A 150 -4.51 12.68 -8.82
CA PHE A 150 -5.32 11.46 -8.80
C PHE A 150 -6.68 11.65 -9.49
N THR A 151 -6.79 12.62 -10.40
CA THR A 151 -7.96 12.77 -11.30
C THR A 151 -7.67 12.14 -12.67
N GLY A 152 -8.32 11.02 -12.99
CA GLY A 152 -8.18 10.35 -14.31
C GLY A 152 -8.71 8.90 -14.31
N PRO A 153 -8.64 8.19 -15.44
CA PRO A 153 -9.08 6.80 -15.53
C PRO A 153 -8.19 5.86 -14.68
N GLN A 154 -8.82 4.90 -14.00
CA GLN A 154 -8.17 3.90 -13.12
C GLN A 154 -7.10 3.08 -13.88
N PRO A 155 -6.04 2.56 -13.22
CA PRO A 155 -5.85 2.40 -11.78
C PRO A 155 -4.92 3.43 -11.09
N ASN A 156 -4.17 4.24 -11.83
CA ASN A 156 -3.16 5.17 -11.28
C ASN A 156 -3.76 6.34 -10.48
N THR A 157 -5.08 6.43 -10.41
CA THR A 157 -5.85 7.53 -9.82
C THR A 157 -6.69 7.08 -8.63
N THR A 158 -6.82 5.77 -8.40
CA THR A 158 -7.56 5.25 -7.24
C THR A 158 -6.69 5.31 -5.99
N ARG A 159 -7.26 5.83 -4.91
CA ARG A 159 -6.63 5.90 -3.58
C ARG A 159 -7.40 5.02 -2.61
N TRP A 160 -6.70 4.17 -1.88
CA TRP A 160 -7.28 3.31 -0.85
C TRP A 160 -6.82 3.78 0.52
N HIS A 161 -7.75 3.90 1.46
CA HIS A 161 -7.42 4.33 2.82
C HIS A 161 -6.78 3.17 3.59
N ILE A 162 -5.56 3.36 4.12
CA ILE A 162 -4.86 2.37 4.96
C ILE A 162 -5.35 2.49 6.40
N CYS A 163 -5.07 3.62 7.04
CA CYS A 163 -5.46 3.89 8.42
C CYS A 163 -5.36 5.38 8.76
N SER A 164 -5.92 5.78 9.89
CA SER A 164 -5.78 7.12 10.46
C SER A 164 -5.08 7.07 11.81
N ASN A 165 -4.29 8.10 12.13
CA ASN A 165 -3.74 8.27 13.47
C ASN A 165 -4.86 8.56 14.47
N ARG A 166 -4.64 8.29 15.76
CA ARG A 166 -5.57 8.74 16.81
C ARG A 166 -5.45 10.24 17.00
N VAL A 167 -6.60 10.91 17.03
CA VAL A 167 -6.71 12.35 17.22
C VAL A 167 -6.04 12.79 18.51
N ALA A 168 -5.24 13.86 18.45
CA ALA A 168 -4.63 14.50 19.61
C ALA A 168 -3.76 13.55 20.46
N VAL A 169 -3.14 12.54 19.84
CA VAL A 169 -2.18 11.64 20.49
C VAL A 169 -0.76 11.94 20.00
N ARG A 170 0.11 12.39 20.92
CA ARG A 170 1.55 12.64 20.64
C ARG A 170 2.45 11.42 20.80
N THR A 171 1.90 10.32 21.27
CA THR A 171 2.63 9.09 21.55
C THR A 171 2.69 8.26 20.29
N LYS A 172 3.88 7.75 19.94
CA LYS A 172 4.05 6.80 18.83
C LYS A 172 3.05 5.66 18.91
N GLN A 173 2.49 5.33 17.76
CA GLN A 173 1.56 4.23 17.58
C GLN A 173 2.09 3.32 16.48
N ASP A 174 1.93 2.02 16.69
CA ASP A 174 2.20 1.02 15.67
C ASP A 174 0.87 0.60 15.04
N HIS A 175 0.78 0.75 13.72
CA HIS A 175 -0.35 0.39 12.90
C HIS A 175 0.01 -0.85 12.08
N CYS A 176 -0.78 -1.92 12.20
CA CYS A 176 -0.64 -3.13 11.38
C CYS A 176 -1.96 -3.40 10.66
N ILE A 177 -1.96 -3.26 9.33
CA ILE A 177 -3.15 -3.39 8.49
C ILE A 177 -2.89 -4.53 7.51
N VAL A 178 -3.83 -5.47 7.42
CA VAL A 178 -3.75 -6.63 6.54
C VAL A 178 -4.91 -6.57 5.55
N TRP A 179 -4.60 -6.55 4.26
CA TRP A 179 -5.59 -6.69 3.20
C TRP A 179 -5.43 -8.03 2.51
N THR A 180 -6.57 -8.67 2.25
CA THR A 180 -6.66 -9.94 1.50
C THR A 180 -7.62 -9.75 0.32
N GLN A 181 -7.77 -10.77 -0.52
CA GLN A 181 -8.68 -10.71 -1.68
C GLN A 181 -10.17 -10.66 -1.28
N HIS A 182 -10.48 -11.01 -0.03
CA HIS A 182 -11.84 -11.00 0.50
C HIS A 182 -12.20 -9.62 1.06
N ALA A 183 -13.43 -9.20 0.79
CA ALA A 183 -13.95 -7.95 1.34
C ALA A 183 -14.06 -8.03 2.86
N GLU A 184 -13.69 -6.94 3.55
CA GLU A 184 -13.91 -6.83 4.99
C GLU A 184 -15.41 -6.76 5.29
N ILE A 185 -15.85 -7.47 6.34
CA ILE A 185 -17.23 -7.44 6.80
C ILE A 185 -17.53 -6.02 7.32
N GLY A 186 -18.31 -5.25 6.56
CA GLY A 186 -18.65 -3.85 6.86
C GLY A 186 -17.87 -2.78 6.08
N GLY A 187 -17.05 -3.17 5.11
CA GLY A 187 -16.12 -2.31 4.38
C GLY A 187 -16.69 -1.38 3.30
N ASN A 188 -17.94 -0.91 3.42
CA ASN A 188 -18.51 0.04 2.47
C ASN A 188 -18.58 1.45 3.09
N LYS A 189 -17.43 2.08 3.31
CA LYS A 189 -17.38 3.49 3.66
C LYS A 189 -17.10 4.31 2.40
N ASP A 190 -18.13 5.05 2.00
CA ASP A 190 -18.21 6.05 0.95
C ASP A 190 -17.03 6.10 -0.05
N ALA A 191 -17.27 5.65 -1.30
CA ALA A 191 -16.29 5.75 -2.39
C ALA A 191 -15.89 7.21 -2.71
N LYS A 192 -16.64 8.21 -2.21
CA LYS A 192 -16.33 9.64 -2.31
C LYS A 192 -15.64 10.19 -1.06
N SER A 193 -15.17 9.34 -0.16
CA SER A 193 -14.42 9.76 1.02
C SER A 193 -13.21 10.62 0.62
N PRO A 194 -12.99 11.75 1.31
CA PRO A 194 -11.82 12.61 1.05
C PRO A 194 -10.49 11.88 1.34
N LYS A 195 -10.53 10.80 2.12
CA LYS A 195 -9.38 10.00 2.58
C LYS A 195 -9.15 8.73 1.78
N GLY A 196 -9.61 8.70 0.53
CA GLY A 196 -9.60 7.49 -0.29
C GLY A 196 -10.64 6.47 0.18
N ARG A 197 -10.68 5.32 -0.50
CA ARG A 197 -11.71 4.30 -0.31
C ARG A 197 -11.43 3.49 0.96
N GLU A 198 -12.24 3.68 1.99
CA GLU A 198 -12.09 3.04 3.30
C GLU A 198 -12.86 1.71 3.35
N GLY A 199 -12.19 0.64 3.80
CA GLY A 199 -12.74 -0.73 3.80
C GLY A 199 -12.64 -1.47 2.45
N PHE A 200 -12.02 -0.85 1.44
CA PHE A 200 -11.91 -1.38 0.07
C PHE A 200 -10.53 -1.96 -0.27
N GLY A 201 -9.72 -2.34 0.73
CA GLY A 201 -8.37 -2.88 0.51
C GLY A 201 -8.30 -4.06 -0.45
N HIS A 202 -9.32 -4.92 -0.43
CA HIS A 202 -9.47 -6.05 -1.35
C HIS A 202 -9.55 -5.64 -2.83
N GLU A 203 -10.06 -4.46 -3.14
CA GLU A 203 -10.08 -3.95 -4.51
C GLU A 203 -8.70 -3.53 -4.99
N LEU A 204 -7.82 -3.06 -4.09
CA LEU A 204 -6.43 -2.82 -4.44
C LEU A 204 -5.78 -4.13 -4.88
N LEU A 205 -5.95 -5.21 -4.11
CA LEU A 205 -5.38 -6.51 -4.46
C LEU A 205 -5.89 -7.03 -5.82
N LYS A 206 -7.19 -6.90 -6.08
CA LYS A 206 -7.78 -7.29 -7.38
C LYS A 206 -7.30 -6.46 -8.56
N ALA A 207 -6.87 -5.22 -8.31
CA ALA A 207 -6.39 -4.32 -9.34
C ALA A 207 -4.88 -4.47 -9.64
N LEU A 208 -4.12 -5.06 -8.71
CA LEU A 208 -2.68 -5.29 -8.88
C LEU A 208 -2.39 -6.28 -10.03
N GLN A 209 -1.34 -5.97 -10.77
CA GLN A 209 -0.80 -6.77 -11.87
C GLN A 209 0.71 -6.99 -11.69
N PRO A 210 1.29 -8.02 -12.34
CA PRO A 210 2.73 -8.11 -12.48
C PRO A 210 3.33 -6.80 -13.01
N GLY A 211 4.44 -6.37 -12.42
CA GLY A 211 5.10 -5.08 -12.68
C GLY A 211 4.60 -3.90 -11.85
N ASP A 212 3.40 -3.99 -11.25
CA ASP A 212 2.88 -2.90 -10.43
C ASP A 212 3.68 -2.73 -9.13
N ARG A 213 3.67 -1.50 -8.61
CA ARG A 213 4.19 -1.16 -7.28
C ARG A 213 3.07 -0.59 -6.41
N ILE A 214 3.20 -0.74 -5.10
CA ILE A 214 2.36 -0.06 -4.12
C ILE A 214 3.14 1.11 -3.53
N ALA A 215 2.53 2.29 -3.49
CA ALA A 215 3.06 3.42 -2.74
C ALA A 215 2.21 3.72 -1.50
N ILE A 216 2.89 4.00 -0.39
CA ILE A 216 2.29 4.51 0.84
C ILE A 216 2.37 6.03 0.81
N LEU A 217 1.22 6.68 0.90
CA LEU A 217 1.08 8.12 1.04
C LEU A 217 0.84 8.46 2.50
N ALA A 218 1.58 9.42 3.03
CA ALA A 218 1.36 9.99 4.37
C ALA A 218 0.72 11.37 4.22
N LEU A 219 -0.43 11.58 4.85
CA LEU A 219 -1.24 12.78 4.67
C LEU A 219 -1.49 13.52 5.99
N ALA A 220 -1.61 14.84 5.89
CA ALA A 220 -2.14 15.71 6.92
C ALA A 220 -3.05 16.78 6.28
N GLU A 221 -4.18 17.09 6.92
CA GLU A 221 -5.12 18.11 6.49
C GLU A 221 -5.55 18.95 7.69
N GLN A 222 -6.10 20.14 7.46
CA GLN A 222 -6.48 21.15 8.47
C GLN A 222 -5.36 22.07 8.93
N TRP A 223 -5.75 23.27 9.35
CA TRP A 223 -4.82 24.33 9.72
C TRP A 223 -3.86 23.88 10.83
N ARG A 224 -2.56 23.91 10.52
CA ARG A 224 -1.44 23.51 11.40
C ARG A 224 -1.39 22.03 11.78
N TRP A 225 -2.19 21.18 11.16
CA TRP A 225 -2.17 19.75 11.47
C TRP A 225 -0.87 19.08 11.04
N GLU A 226 -0.36 18.17 11.85
CA GLU A 226 0.89 17.45 11.59
C GLU A 226 0.71 15.93 11.69
N ASN A 227 1.27 15.21 10.71
CA ASN A 227 1.47 13.76 10.80
C ASN A 227 2.97 13.48 11.03
N HIS A 228 3.31 12.85 12.15
CA HIS A 228 4.68 12.46 12.48
C HIS A 228 4.87 10.99 12.14
N VAL A 229 5.65 10.70 11.09
CA VAL A 229 5.92 9.34 10.62
C VAL A 229 7.35 8.96 10.96
N TYR A 230 7.55 7.78 11.51
CA TYR A 230 8.86 7.28 11.94
C TYR A 230 9.35 6.14 11.07
N SER A 231 8.46 5.22 10.71
CA SER A 231 8.77 4.11 9.82
C SER A 231 7.50 3.62 9.12
N GLY A 232 7.69 2.90 8.03
CA GLY A 232 6.64 2.27 7.27
C GLY A 232 7.20 1.12 6.45
N SER A 233 6.48 0.01 6.38
CA SER A 233 6.76 -1.09 5.46
C SER A 233 5.51 -1.63 4.80
N VAL A 234 5.73 -2.22 3.63
CA VAL A 234 4.73 -2.99 2.90
C VAL A 234 5.30 -4.38 2.61
N LYS A 235 4.49 -5.40 2.90
CA LYS A 235 4.72 -6.80 2.53
C LYS A 235 3.67 -7.17 1.48
N ILE A 236 4.08 -7.68 0.33
CA ILE A 236 3.18 -8.12 -0.74
C ILE A 236 3.42 -9.62 -0.95
N TYR A 237 2.45 -10.43 -0.55
CA TYR A 237 2.44 -11.87 -0.80
C TYR A 237 1.70 -12.14 -2.11
N TYR A 238 2.25 -13.01 -2.94
CA TYR A 238 1.70 -13.33 -4.26
C TYR A 238 1.83 -14.81 -4.56
N SER A 239 0.93 -15.38 -5.36
CA SER A 239 1.16 -16.73 -5.90
C SER A 239 2.18 -16.65 -7.03
N ALA A 240 3.06 -17.64 -7.11
CA ALA A 240 4.05 -17.85 -8.16
C ALA A 240 3.87 -19.25 -8.77
#